data_AF-A0A1Y2D928-F1
#
_entry.id   AF-A0A1Y2D928-F1
#
_cell.length_a   1.000
_cell.length_b   1.000
_cell.length_c   1.000
_cell.angle_alpha   90.00
_cell.angle_beta   90.00
_cell.angle_gamma   90.00
#
_symmetry.space_group_name_H-M   'P 1'
#
loop_
_entity.id
_entity.type
_entity.pdbx_description
1 polymer ?
#
loop_
_entity_poly.entity_id
_entity_poly.type
_entity_poly.pdbx_seq_one_letter_code
_entity_poly.pdbx_strand_id
1 'polypeptide(L)'
;MTFYNFKNITTLLTFIICLSLFCQTVYSESILNKKCNYYCNITGKKYKGNTIYKNIEDYTLNDHVKRLGAEYKYYALCCDGRLTSRDHVDVVTNEFKILKDVNINMKGSYEYMDYKKTCSTYCAINIDNRTAYIKESEDLSLLKFAKKYGNEYDLFTYCCDGKLDSDRMTLTSTLEEFSLNASYFTLKQKESTNDFLNSSCDYYCNIKNNKIISISENTNKQKISEYAKSMKERSDYDSFTKCCDGKMKDRKKASVVSKNGSVTNNKSLKSTYNFSYMDLTRKCNYYCGFNEDNKTISFINTSDNLINAAKAYKKSFKYFTYCCERESSIKDRGSIVVVSSNGEEIGLDSNLYTIKSVVISKNSSSVGSSKKTEEKKTTNKKTATSSSTQTNNNGSNEWKCGNEHGRCPEGYCCSKFNYCGKTADHCSSGCQPQYGICE
;
A
#
# COMPACT_ATOMS: atom_id res chain seq x y z
N MET A 1 44.51 60.80 -56.01
CA MET A 1 44.64 61.67 -54.82
C MET A 1 43.25 61.81 -54.22
N THR A 2 42.96 61.05 -53.17
CA THR A 2 41.60 60.91 -52.64
C THR A 2 41.68 60.65 -51.14
N PHE A 3 41.40 61.68 -50.35
CA PHE A 3 41.25 61.56 -48.90
C PHE A 3 39.87 60.97 -48.59
N TYR A 4 39.80 59.90 -47.78
CA TYR A 4 38.54 59.49 -47.16
C TYR A 4 38.71 59.09 -45.68
N ASN A 5 38.32 60.03 -44.82
CA ASN A 5 37.76 59.85 -43.47
C ASN A 5 38.33 58.76 -42.54
N PHE A 6 39.35 59.15 -41.77
CA PHE A 6 39.85 58.46 -40.56
C PHE A 6 38.86 58.49 -39.36
N LYS A 7 37.53 58.49 -39.59
CA LYS A 7 36.52 58.71 -38.53
C LYS A 7 35.74 57.47 -38.07
N ASN A 8 35.93 56.31 -38.70
CA ASN A 8 35.20 55.07 -38.39
C ASN A 8 36.02 54.01 -37.63
N ILE A 9 37.35 54.14 -37.54
CA ILE A 9 38.21 53.12 -36.90
C ILE A 9 38.14 53.20 -35.37
N THR A 10 38.07 54.41 -34.80
CA THR A 10 37.94 54.61 -33.36
C THR A 10 36.58 54.15 -32.82
N THR A 11 35.50 54.40 -33.55
CA THR A 11 34.16 53.89 -33.22
C THR A 11 34.06 52.38 -33.34
N LEU A 12 34.71 51.77 -34.33
CA LEU A 12 34.71 50.31 -34.48
C LEU A 12 35.56 49.62 -33.39
N LEU A 13 36.72 50.19 -33.03
CA LEU A 13 37.51 49.69 -31.89
C LEU A 13 36.77 49.81 -30.57
N THR A 14 36.10 50.94 -30.28
CA THR A 14 35.32 51.06 -29.05
C THR A 14 34.10 50.14 -29.05
N PHE A 15 33.45 49.87 -30.19
CA PHE A 15 32.37 48.89 -30.26
C PHE A 15 32.86 47.45 -30.10
N ILE A 16 34.02 47.08 -30.63
CA ILE A 16 34.63 45.76 -30.46
C ILE A 16 35.12 45.55 -29.03
N ILE A 17 35.73 46.57 -28.41
CA ILE A 17 36.13 46.52 -26.99
C ILE A 17 34.88 46.42 -26.10
N CYS A 18 33.83 47.18 -26.41
CA CYS A 18 32.55 47.09 -25.70
C CYS A 18 31.91 45.69 -25.86
N LEU A 19 31.89 45.11 -27.07
CA LEU A 19 31.42 43.73 -27.26
C LEU A 19 32.30 42.71 -26.53
N SER A 20 33.62 42.88 -26.47
CA SER A 20 34.49 41.96 -25.73
C SER A 20 34.28 42.01 -24.21
N LEU A 21 33.96 43.20 -23.67
CA LEU A 21 33.64 43.39 -22.25
C LEU A 21 32.21 42.94 -21.90
N PHE A 22 31.23 43.18 -22.78
CA PHE A 22 29.84 42.73 -22.57
C PHE A 22 29.60 41.25 -22.92
N CYS A 23 30.44 40.63 -23.77
CA CYS A 23 30.32 39.20 -24.10
C CYS A 23 31.07 38.29 -23.10
N GLN A 24 32.00 38.82 -22.30
CA GLN A 24 32.54 38.12 -21.12
C GLN A 24 31.60 38.14 -19.91
N THR A 25 30.51 38.92 -19.96
CA THR A 25 29.44 38.92 -18.94
C THR A 25 28.22 38.09 -19.32
N VAL A 26 28.37 37.12 -20.25
CA VAL A 26 27.53 35.91 -20.17
C VAL A 26 27.96 35.19 -18.90
N TYR A 27 27.23 35.46 -17.81
CA TYR A 27 27.54 34.96 -16.47
C TYR A 27 27.88 33.47 -16.51
N SER A 28 29.16 33.15 -16.26
CA SER A 28 29.57 31.85 -15.78
C SER A 28 28.95 31.66 -14.40
N GLU A 29 27.67 31.27 -14.36
CA GLU A 29 26.95 31.10 -13.11
C GLU A 29 27.70 30.07 -12.26
N SER A 30 28.23 30.56 -11.14
CA SER A 30 29.10 29.79 -10.25
C SER A 30 28.40 28.49 -9.86
N ILE A 31 29.14 27.38 -9.79
CA ILE A 31 28.58 26.08 -9.36
C ILE A 31 27.87 26.18 -7.99
N LEU A 32 28.31 27.11 -7.14
CA LEU A 32 27.66 27.47 -5.88
C LEU A 32 26.17 27.88 -6.05
N ASN A 33 25.83 28.62 -7.11
CA ASN A 33 24.47 29.12 -7.33
C ASN A 33 23.58 28.09 -8.07
N LYS A 34 24.17 27.07 -8.67
CA LYS A 34 23.42 26.06 -9.42
C LYS A 34 22.55 25.22 -8.49
N LYS A 35 21.35 24.90 -8.97
CA LYS A 35 20.42 23.97 -8.35
C LYS A 35 20.42 22.64 -9.09
N CYS A 36 20.33 21.54 -8.36
CA CYS A 36 20.02 20.22 -8.91
C CYS A 36 19.13 19.42 -7.98
N ASN A 37 18.44 18.41 -8.53
CA ASN A 37 17.58 17.49 -7.79
C ASN A 37 18.32 16.70 -6.71
N TYR A 38 19.63 16.51 -6.86
CA TYR A 38 20.47 15.86 -5.85
C TYR A 38 21.89 16.44 -5.80
N TYR A 39 22.50 16.35 -4.62
CA TYR A 39 23.88 16.74 -4.33
C TYR A 39 24.67 15.56 -3.75
N CYS A 40 25.91 15.37 -4.18
CA CYS A 40 26.81 14.41 -3.55
C CYS A 40 27.68 15.11 -2.51
N ASN A 41 27.83 14.49 -1.33
CA ASN A 41 28.73 14.95 -0.27
C ASN A 41 29.80 13.89 -0.02
N ILE A 42 31.05 14.31 0.06
CA ILE A 42 32.21 13.44 -0.12
C ILE A 42 33.14 13.56 1.09
N THR A 43 33.64 12.42 1.57
CA THR A 43 34.47 12.31 2.79
C THR A 43 33.73 12.81 4.04
N GLY A 44 32.59 12.19 4.36
CA GLY A 44 31.81 12.51 5.57
C GLY A 44 32.48 12.02 6.85
N LYS A 45 32.61 12.89 7.85
CA LYS A 45 33.30 12.59 9.12
C LYS A 45 32.53 11.60 10.00
N LYS A 46 31.22 11.80 10.15
CA LYS A 46 30.32 11.08 11.07
C LYS A 46 30.24 9.57 10.77
N TYR A 47 30.17 9.21 9.49
CA TYR A 47 29.97 7.83 9.03
C TYR A 47 31.07 7.29 8.09
N LYS A 48 32.16 8.05 7.87
CA LYS A 48 33.29 7.70 6.98
C LYS A 48 32.88 7.28 5.55
N GLY A 49 31.77 7.84 5.06
CA GLY A 49 31.16 7.52 3.77
C GLY A 49 30.90 8.75 2.90
N ASN A 50 30.33 8.51 1.73
CA ASN A 50 29.86 9.54 0.81
C ASN A 50 28.33 9.46 0.73
N THR A 51 27.65 10.57 0.42
CA THR A 51 26.19 10.66 0.55
C THR A 51 25.54 11.28 -0.68
N ILE A 52 24.28 10.92 -0.94
CA ILE A 52 23.40 11.64 -1.87
C ILE A 52 22.35 12.33 -1.01
N TYR A 53 22.21 13.64 -1.17
CA TYR A 53 21.09 14.38 -0.62
C TYR A 53 20.11 14.71 -1.75
N LYS A 54 18.82 14.44 -1.54
CA LYS A 54 17.75 14.87 -2.45
C LYS A 54 17.29 16.27 -2.10
N ASN A 55 17.42 17.18 -3.06
CA ASN A 55 17.04 18.57 -2.91
C ASN A 55 15.52 18.75 -3.06
N ILE A 56 14.80 18.62 -1.94
CA ILE A 56 13.34 18.83 -1.88
C ILE A 56 12.96 20.27 -1.51
N GLU A 57 13.93 21.08 -1.08
CA GLU A 57 13.74 22.43 -0.54
C GLU A 57 14.21 23.53 -1.53
N ASP A 58 14.47 23.14 -2.78
CA ASP A 58 14.91 23.99 -3.90
C ASP A 58 16.15 24.85 -3.59
N TYR A 59 17.07 24.31 -2.79
CA TYR A 59 18.32 24.97 -2.39
C TYR A 59 19.34 25.02 -3.53
N THR A 60 20.21 26.04 -3.52
CA THR A 60 21.44 26.02 -4.32
C THR A 60 22.50 25.11 -3.67
N LEU A 61 23.56 24.77 -4.41
CA LEU A 61 24.69 24.06 -3.81
C LEU A 61 25.31 24.85 -2.64
N ASN A 62 25.37 26.18 -2.72
CA ASN A 62 25.87 27.07 -1.66
C ASN A 62 25.06 26.92 -0.36
N ASP A 63 23.74 26.90 -0.45
CA ASP A 63 22.85 26.79 0.71
C ASP A 63 22.96 25.41 1.36
N HIS A 64 23.09 24.37 0.54
CA HIS A 64 23.33 23.01 1.00
C HIS A 64 24.71 22.83 1.69
N VAL A 65 25.78 23.47 1.16
CA VAL A 65 27.10 23.51 1.82
C VAL A 65 27.02 24.25 3.16
N LYS A 66 26.35 25.40 3.23
CA LYS A 66 26.12 26.13 4.50
C LYS A 66 25.39 25.28 5.54
N ARG A 67 24.36 24.54 5.11
CA ARG A 67 23.54 23.70 5.99
C ARG A 67 24.31 22.53 6.60
N LEU A 68 25.20 21.89 5.85
CA LEU A 68 26.01 20.75 6.31
C LEU A 68 27.38 21.14 6.89
N GLY A 69 27.84 22.37 6.64
CA GLY A 69 29.05 22.95 7.23
C GLY A 69 30.30 22.08 7.09
N ALA A 70 30.86 21.66 8.24
CA ALA A 70 32.11 20.90 8.29
C ALA A 70 31.92 19.37 8.38
N GLU A 71 30.71 18.84 8.14
CA GLU A 71 30.43 17.39 8.18
C GLU A 71 31.12 16.61 7.06
N TYR A 72 31.24 17.22 5.87
CA TYR A 72 31.89 16.66 4.69
C TYR A 72 33.07 17.53 4.28
N LYS A 73 34.01 16.97 3.51
CA LYS A 73 35.17 17.73 3.01
C LYS A 73 34.88 18.39 1.67
N TYR A 74 34.09 17.73 0.81
CA TYR A 74 33.74 18.21 -0.52
C TYR A 74 32.28 17.97 -0.85
N TYR A 75 31.73 18.79 -1.73
CA TYR A 75 30.34 18.82 -2.17
C TYR A 75 30.29 18.96 -3.70
N ALA A 76 29.37 18.26 -4.36
CA ALA A 76 29.28 18.24 -5.83
C ALA A 76 27.82 18.17 -6.30
N LEU A 77 27.56 18.66 -7.53
CA LEU A 77 26.29 18.45 -8.21
C LEU A 77 26.16 16.98 -8.64
N CYS A 78 25.04 16.32 -8.32
CA CYS A 78 24.75 14.94 -8.71
C CYS A 78 23.34 14.82 -9.29
N CYS A 79 23.08 15.62 -10.33
CA CYS A 79 21.75 15.88 -10.87
C CYS A 79 21.03 14.62 -11.42
N ASP A 80 21.78 13.54 -11.68
CA ASP A 80 21.32 12.21 -12.07
C ASP A 80 20.80 11.33 -10.92
N GLY A 81 20.98 11.76 -9.66
CA GLY A 81 20.60 10.99 -8.47
C GLY A 81 21.50 9.78 -8.20
N ARG A 82 22.74 9.78 -8.73
CA ARG A 82 23.71 8.69 -8.55
C ARG A 82 24.98 9.14 -7.82
N LEU A 83 25.55 8.24 -7.02
CA LEU A 83 26.83 8.37 -6.33
C LEU A 83 27.79 7.36 -6.95
N THR A 84 28.52 7.81 -7.97
CA THR A 84 29.42 7.03 -8.81
C THR A 84 30.67 7.85 -9.13
N SER A 85 31.72 7.19 -9.62
CA SER A 85 32.91 7.87 -10.15
C SER A 85 32.54 8.86 -11.25
N ARG A 86 33.22 10.01 -11.28
CA ARG A 86 33.04 11.07 -12.28
C ARG A 86 34.37 11.75 -12.54
N ASP A 87 34.71 11.93 -13.80
CA ASP A 87 35.88 12.69 -14.22
C ASP A 87 35.47 14.11 -14.62
N HIS A 88 36.41 15.06 -14.55
CA HIS A 88 36.25 16.43 -15.01
C HIS A 88 35.07 17.20 -14.38
N VAL A 89 34.84 17.04 -13.07
CA VAL A 89 33.76 17.73 -12.35
C VAL A 89 34.27 18.81 -11.39
N ASP A 90 33.53 19.92 -11.32
CA ASP A 90 33.74 20.96 -10.32
C ASP A 90 33.21 20.49 -8.94
N VAL A 91 34.00 20.67 -7.88
CA VAL A 91 33.62 20.38 -6.49
C VAL A 91 33.86 21.58 -5.59
N VAL A 92 33.06 21.70 -4.53
CA VAL A 92 33.11 22.79 -3.54
C VAL A 92 33.64 22.23 -2.22
N THR A 93 34.63 22.88 -1.60
CA THR A 93 35.08 22.50 -0.24
C THR A 93 34.12 23.02 0.83
N ASN A 94 34.21 22.49 2.05
CA ASN A 94 33.56 23.05 3.24
C ASN A 94 34.02 24.49 3.61
N GLU A 95 35.06 25.00 2.95
CA GLU A 95 35.55 26.38 3.04
C GLU A 95 35.05 27.25 1.85
N PHE A 96 34.04 26.78 1.12
CA PHE A 96 33.45 27.42 -0.07
C PHE A 96 34.41 27.64 -1.24
N LYS A 97 35.59 26.99 -1.23
CA LYS A 97 36.53 27.02 -2.36
C LYS A 97 36.06 26.09 -3.46
N ILE A 98 35.98 26.60 -4.69
CA ILE A 98 35.71 25.79 -5.88
C ILE A 98 37.04 25.17 -6.35
N LEU A 99 37.06 23.85 -6.48
CA LEU A 99 38.11 23.09 -7.16
C LEU A 99 37.52 22.63 -8.49
N LYS A 100 38.14 23.04 -9.59
CA LYS A 100 37.69 22.69 -10.94
C LYS A 100 38.38 21.43 -11.44
N ASP A 101 37.75 20.76 -12.40
CA ASP A 101 38.34 19.66 -13.16
C ASP A 101 38.86 18.51 -12.28
N VAL A 102 38.05 18.09 -11.30
CA VAL A 102 38.40 17.07 -10.31
C VAL A 102 37.83 15.71 -10.71
N ASN A 103 38.64 14.66 -10.60
CA ASN A 103 38.19 13.28 -10.77
C ASN A 103 37.79 12.68 -9.41
N ILE A 104 36.51 12.36 -9.26
CA ILE A 104 35.93 11.67 -8.11
C ILE A 104 36.02 10.17 -8.37
N ASN A 105 36.80 9.46 -7.57
CA ASN A 105 36.89 7.99 -7.61
C ASN A 105 35.98 7.36 -6.55
N MET A 106 35.08 6.47 -6.96
CA MET A 106 34.16 5.75 -6.07
C MET A 106 34.28 4.23 -6.28
N LYS A 107 34.12 3.45 -5.20
CA LYS A 107 34.17 1.98 -5.23
C LYS A 107 32.92 1.30 -5.80
N GLY A 108 31.91 2.07 -6.19
CA GLY A 108 30.64 1.57 -6.72
C GLY A 108 29.76 2.72 -7.19
N SER A 109 28.64 2.36 -7.83
CA SER A 109 27.57 3.28 -8.24
C SER A 109 26.33 3.01 -7.40
N TYR A 110 25.89 3.99 -6.61
CA TYR A 110 24.70 3.90 -5.78
C TYR A 110 23.63 4.85 -6.30
N GLU A 111 22.40 4.36 -6.46
CA GLU A 111 21.25 5.20 -6.76
C GLU A 111 20.61 5.72 -5.47
N TYR A 112 19.86 6.81 -5.59
CA TYR A 112 19.00 7.33 -4.53
C TYR A 112 18.05 6.26 -3.97
N MET A 113 17.88 6.21 -2.64
CA MET A 113 17.07 5.16 -2.01
C MET A 113 15.59 5.53 -1.98
N ASP A 114 14.75 4.82 -2.74
CA ASP A 114 13.29 4.90 -2.56
C ASP A 114 12.85 4.17 -1.26
N TYR A 115 13.01 4.84 -0.13
CA TYR A 115 12.63 4.35 1.21
C TYR A 115 11.10 4.13 1.40
N LYS A 116 10.27 4.47 0.41
CA LYS A 116 8.83 4.11 0.41
C LYS A 116 8.62 2.67 -0.02
N LYS A 117 9.55 2.07 -0.78
CA LYS A 117 9.52 0.67 -1.18
C LYS A 117 9.54 -0.24 0.06
N THR A 118 8.71 -1.26 0.04
CA THR A 118 8.67 -2.32 1.05
C THR A 118 9.55 -3.51 0.65
N CYS A 119 9.98 -4.29 1.62
CA CYS A 119 10.60 -5.59 1.39
C CYS A 119 10.23 -6.57 2.52
N SER A 120 10.56 -7.86 2.39
CA SER A 120 10.35 -8.83 3.49
C SER A 120 11.26 -8.56 4.69
N THR A 121 12.51 -8.16 4.42
CA THR A 121 13.56 -8.05 5.43
C THR A 121 14.43 -6.82 5.21
N TYR A 122 14.82 -6.19 6.30
CA TYR A 122 15.76 -5.07 6.35
C TYR A 122 16.97 -5.44 7.19
N CYS A 123 18.10 -4.77 6.95
CA CYS A 123 19.19 -4.74 7.92
C CYS A 123 19.05 -3.49 8.79
N ALA A 124 19.04 -3.70 10.10
CA ALA A 124 19.25 -2.66 11.10
C ALA A 124 20.69 -2.77 11.61
N ILE A 125 21.45 -1.68 11.59
CA ILE A 125 22.89 -1.69 11.77
C ILE A 125 23.25 -0.84 12.99
N ASN A 126 24.04 -1.41 13.89
CA ASN A 126 24.71 -0.67 14.94
C ASN A 126 26.17 -0.40 14.53
N ILE A 127 26.58 0.87 14.53
CA ILE A 127 27.90 1.30 14.08
C ILE A 127 28.98 0.95 15.10
N ASP A 128 28.72 1.23 16.38
CA ASP A 128 29.72 1.11 17.46
C ASP A 128 30.29 -0.31 17.55
N ASN A 129 29.41 -1.32 17.50
CA ASN A 129 29.79 -2.73 17.49
C ASN A 129 29.89 -3.34 16.08
N ARG A 130 29.78 -2.52 15.03
CA ARG A 130 29.85 -2.89 13.61
C ARG A 130 29.03 -4.13 13.25
N THR A 131 27.82 -4.25 13.79
CA THR A 131 26.96 -5.41 13.57
C THR A 131 25.72 -5.02 12.77
N ALA A 132 25.47 -5.74 11.68
CA ALA A 132 24.22 -5.69 10.94
C ALA A 132 23.29 -6.83 11.39
N TYR A 133 22.08 -6.49 11.79
CA TYR A 133 21.03 -7.41 12.22
C TYR A 133 19.99 -7.52 11.12
N ILE A 134 19.76 -8.73 10.60
CA ILE A 134 18.63 -8.97 9.71
C ILE A 134 17.35 -9.03 10.54
N LYS A 135 16.39 -8.19 10.18
CA LYS A 135 15.09 -8.05 10.82
C LYS A 135 14.00 -8.25 9.77
N GLU A 136 12.91 -8.90 10.15
CA GLU A 136 11.67 -8.86 9.37
C GLU A 136 11.19 -7.39 9.27
N SER A 137 10.63 -7.02 8.13
CA SER A 137 10.16 -5.65 7.87
C SER A 137 8.89 -5.29 8.63
N GLU A 138 8.19 -6.29 9.17
CA GLU A 138 6.85 -6.16 9.76
C GLU A 138 5.82 -5.52 8.80
N ASP A 139 5.94 -5.79 7.49
CA ASP A 139 5.15 -5.16 6.42
C ASP A 139 5.30 -3.60 6.37
N LEU A 140 6.26 -3.01 7.09
CA LEU A 140 6.57 -1.57 7.08
C LEU A 140 7.41 -1.20 5.83
N SER A 141 7.27 0.03 5.34
CA SER A 141 8.29 0.62 4.45
C SER A 141 9.57 0.93 5.22
N LEU A 142 10.72 0.98 4.53
CA LEU A 142 12.01 1.24 5.18
C LEU A 142 12.00 2.54 5.99
N LEU A 143 11.31 3.59 5.49
CA LEU A 143 11.04 4.83 6.22
C LEU A 143 10.35 4.62 7.58
N LYS A 144 9.28 3.81 7.61
CA LYS A 144 8.53 3.54 8.85
C LYS A 144 9.33 2.66 9.80
N PHE A 145 10.08 1.71 9.26
CA PHE A 145 10.97 0.83 10.01
C PHE A 145 12.11 1.60 10.69
N ALA A 146 12.82 2.46 9.94
CA ALA A 146 13.89 3.31 10.47
C ALA A 146 13.41 4.25 11.58
N LYS A 147 12.20 4.80 11.44
CA LYS A 147 11.56 5.61 12.51
C LYS A 147 11.17 4.79 13.73
N LYS A 148 10.69 3.56 13.56
CA LYS A 148 10.30 2.67 14.68
C LYS A 148 11.52 2.25 15.51
N TYR A 149 12.60 1.84 14.86
CA TYR A 149 13.78 1.26 15.50
C TYR A 149 14.94 2.24 15.68
N GLY A 150 14.71 3.53 15.42
CA GLY A 150 15.76 4.56 15.39
C GLY A 150 16.44 4.88 16.72
N ASN A 151 15.93 4.34 17.83
CA ASN A 151 16.55 4.40 19.15
C ASN A 151 17.39 3.14 19.48
N GLU A 152 17.27 2.07 18.68
CA GLU A 152 17.97 0.79 18.86
C GLU A 152 19.14 0.60 17.88
N TYR A 153 19.06 1.21 16.70
CA TYR A 153 20.02 1.06 15.61
C TYR A 153 20.24 2.39 14.89
N ASP A 154 21.45 2.59 14.39
CA ASP A 154 21.87 3.85 13.76
C ASP A 154 21.44 3.93 12.29
N LEU A 155 21.51 2.80 11.57
CA LEU A 155 21.36 2.74 10.11
C LEU A 155 20.42 1.62 9.67
N PHE A 156 19.75 1.83 8.54
CA PHE A 156 18.72 0.95 8.00
C PHE A 156 18.87 0.78 6.49
N THR A 157 18.74 -0.44 5.99
CA THR A 157 18.80 -0.69 4.53
C THR A 157 18.07 -1.96 4.10
N TYR A 158 17.88 -2.10 2.79
CA TYR A 158 17.30 -3.28 2.17
C TYR A 158 18.24 -4.49 2.29
N CYS A 159 17.74 -5.57 2.88
CA CYS A 159 18.37 -6.89 2.94
C CYS A 159 17.35 -7.95 2.52
N CYS A 160 16.74 -7.72 1.36
CA CYS A 160 15.58 -8.42 0.80
C CYS A 160 15.78 -9.91 0.55
N ASP A 161 17.00 -10.27 0.17
CA ASP A 161 17.46 -11.64 -0.02
C ASP A 161 17.84 -12.34 1.30
N GLY A 162 17.98 -11.56 2.38
CA GLY A 162 18.51 -11.98 3.68
C GLY A 162 20.02 -11.79 3.80
N LYS A 163 20.63 -10.88 3.01
CA LYS A 163 22.08 -10.63 3.01
C LYS A 163 22.45 -9.15 3.01
N LEU A 164 23.66 -8.90 3.51
CA LEU A 164 24.39 -7.63 3.42
C LEU A 164 25.82 -7.92 2.94
N ASP A 165 25.94 -8.42 1.71
CA ASP A 165 27.18 -8.85 1.06
C ASP A 165 27.71 -7.85 0.01
N SER A 166 26.95 -6.77 -0.26
CA SER A 166 27.35 -5.70 -1.18
C SER A 166 27.16 -4.32 -0.55
N ASP A 167 28.08 -3.42 -0.84
CA ASP A 167 27.93 -1.99 -0.58
C ASP A 167 26.61 -1.48 -1.17
N ARG A 168 25.93 -0.56 -0.46
CA ARG A 168 24.62 -0.03 -0.85
C ARG A 168 24.33 1.30 -0.16
N MET A 169 23.34 2.03 -0.68
CA MET A 169 22.76 3.17 0.04
C MET A 169 22.10 2.68 1.33
N THR A 170 22.09 3.52 2.37
CA THR A 170 21.47 3.25 3.67
C THR A 170 20.91 4.53 4.27
N LEU A 171 19.94 4.40 5.18
CA LEU A 171 19.11 5.47 5.74
C LEU A 171 19.32 5.55 7.26
N THR A 172 19.49 6.73 7.85
CA THR A 172 19.45 6.91 9.32
C THR A 172 18.01 6.99 9.83
N SER A 173 17.83 6.94 11.15
CA SER A 173 16.54 7.27 11.79
C SER A 173 16.07 8.71 11.52
N THR A 174 17.01 9.65 11.31
CA THR A 174 16.78 11.04 10.91
C THR A 174 16.56 11.25 9.41
N LEU A 175 16.54 10.17 8.62
CA LEU A 175 16.34 10.15 7.16
C LEU A 175 17.52 10.70 6.33
N GLU A 176 18.73 10.65 6.89
CA GLU A 176 19.98 10.94 6.16
C GLU A 176 20.38 9.70 5.34
N GLU A 177 20.68 9.87 4.05
CA GLU A 177 21.07 8.77 3.14
C GLU A 177 22.58 8.76 2.86
N PHE A 178 23.24 7.61 2.98
CA PHE A 178 24.69 7.48 2.72
C PHE A 178 25.12 6.10 2.24
N SER A 179 26.23 6.05 1.50
CA SER A 179 26.86 4.80 1.04
C SER A 179 27.48 4.04 2.20
N LEU A 180 26.94 2.87 2.51
CA LEU A 180 27.53 1.92 3.45
C LEU A 180 28.48 0.98 2.70
N ASN A 181 29.70 0.83 3.23
CA ASN A 181 30.56 -0.27 2.82
C ASN A 181 30.21 -1.52 3.65
N ALA A 182 29.65 -2.54 3.00
CA ALA A 182 29.10 -3.71 3.68
C ALA A 182 30.17 -4.58 4.36
N SER A 183 31.38 -4.63 3.80
CA SER A 183 32.46 -5.48 4.33
C SER A 183 32.99 -5.07 5.72
N TYR A 184 32.61 -3.88 6.23
CA TYR A 184 32.96 -3.46 7.60
C TYR A 184 32.06 -4.07 8.67
N PHE A 185 30.95 -4.73 8.31
CA PHE A 185 29.91 -5.14 9.25
C PHE A 185 29.82 -6.66 9.39
N THR A 186 29.73 -7.13 10.63
CA THR A 186 29.44 -8.54 10.93
C THR A 186 27.94 -8.76 10.83
N LEU A 187 27.51 -9.68 9.97
CA LEU A 187 26.10 -10.00 9.76
C LEU A 187 25.61 -11.01 10.80
N LYS A 188 24.63 -10.63 11.63
CA LYS A 188 23.91 -11.52 12.55
C LYS A 188 22.53 -11.83 11.98
N GLN A 189 22.33 -13.09 11.60
CA GLN A 189 21.10 -13.60 11.03
C GLN A 189 20.32 -14.41 12.08
N LYS A 190 19.44 -13.73 12.83
CA LYS A 190 18.38 -14.34 13.65
C LYS A 190 17.43 -13.24 14.17
N GLU A 191 16.20 -13.21 13.69
CA GLU A 191 15.08 -13.06 14.64
C GLU A 191 15.16 -14.30 15.52
N SER A 192 15.35 -14.17 16.84
CA SER A 192 15.43 -15.39 17.65
C SER A 192 14.05 -16.04 17.64
N THR A 193 14.01 -17.37 17.71
CA THR A 193 12.75 -18.12 17.86
C THR A 193 11.92 -17.59 19.05
N ASN A 194 12.61 -17.07 20.07
CA ASN A 194 12.01 -16.47 21.25
C ASN A 194 11.34 -15.11 20.94
N ASP A 195 11.92 -14.28 20.07
CA ASP A 195 11.36 -12.96 19.69
C ASP A 195 10.10 -13.14 18.84
N PHE A 196 10.12 -14.07 17.89
CA PHE A 196 8.95 -14.43 17.09
C PHE A 196 7.80 -14.93 17.99
N LEU A 197 8.09 -15.83 18.95
CA LEU A 197 7.09 -16.37 19.88
C LEU A 197 6.54 -15.32 20.87
N ASN A 198 7.35 -14.33 21.26
CA ASN A 198 6.99 -13.34 22.27
C ASN A 198 6.38 -12.04 21.75
N SER A 199 6.31 -11.86 20.42
CA SER A 199 5.69 -10.69 19.80
C SER A 199 4.21 -10.91 19.48
N SER A 200 3.48 -9.80 19.40
CA SER A 200 2.05 -9.75 19.04
C SER A 200 1.82 -8.94 17.76
N CYS A 201 0.69 -9.19 17.09
CA CYS A 201 0.18 -8.38 15.99
C CYS A 201 -1.35 -8.28 16.06
N ASP A 202 -1.93 -7.28 15.39
CA ASP A 202 -3.38 -7.02 15.40
C ASP A 202 -4.20 -8.13 14.71
N TYR A 203 -3.60 -8.90 13.80
CA TYR A 203 -4.22 -10.07 13.17
C TYR A 203 -3.25 -11.25 13.04
N TYR A 204 -3.80 -12.47 13.14
CA TYR A 204 -3.10 -13.73 12.90
C TYR A 204 -3.71 -14.49 11.74
N CYS A 205 -2.86 -15.10 10.90
CA CYS A 205 -3.30 -16.06 9.90
C CYS A 205 -3.33 -17.48 10.48
N ASN A 206 -4.43 -18.19 10.24
CA ASN A 206 -4.57 -19.59 10.56
C ASN A 206 -4.22 -20.44 9.33
N ILE A 207 -3.37 -21.45 9.54
CA ILE A 207 -2.75 -22.23 8.47
C ILE A 207 -3.22 -23.68 8.55
N LYS A 208 -3.49 -24.26 7.38
CA LYS A 208 -3.72 -25.69 7.17
C LYS A 208 -2.97 -26.16 5.93
N ASN A 209 -2.13 -27.18 6.04
CA ASN A 209 -1.36 -27.78 4.95
C ASN A 209 -0.50 -26.76 4.17
N ASN A 210 0.17 -25.83 4.88
CA ASN A 210 0.88 -24.66 4.33
C ASN A 210 0.00 -23.69 3.51
N LYS A 211 -1.33 -23.73 3.66
CA LYS A 211 -2.25 -22.72 3.11
C LYS A 211 -2.81 -21.84 4.23
N ILE A 212 -2.81 -20.53 4.04
CA ILE A 212 -3.58 -19.58 4.84
C ILE A 212 -5.04 -19.75 4.44
N ILE A 213 -5.89 -20.12 5.40
CA ILE A 213 -7.32 -20.40 5.16
C ILE A 213 -8.26 -19.45 5.89
N SER A 214 -7.81 -18.78 6.95
CA SER A 214 -8.56 -17.72 7.64
C SER A 214 -7.62 -16.73 8.33
N ILE A 215 -8.16 -15.57 8.71
CA ILE A 215 -7.53 -14.62 9.63
C ILE A 215 -8.40 -14.41 10.87
N SER A 216 -7.76 -14.09 12.00
CA SER A 216 -8.43 -13.72 13.23
C SER A 216 -7.87 -12.40 13.74
N GLU A 217 -8.76 -11.50 14.16
CA GLU A 217 -8.40 -10.29 14.90
C GLU A 217 -7.91 -10.64 16.31
N ASN A 218 -6.87 -9.96 16.77
CA ASN A 218 -6.23 -10.15 18.07
C ASN A 218 -6.52 -8.95 18.99
N THR A 219 -7.81 -8.72 19.26
CA THR A 219 -8.30 -7.62 20.11
C THR A 219 -7.65 -7.57 21.50
N ASN A 220 -7.24 -8.74 22.01
CA ASN A 220 -6.60 -8.90 23.32
C ASN A 220 -5.07 -8.72 23.30
N LYS A 221 -4.46 -8.38 22.16
CA LYS A 221 -3.01 -8.20 21.96
C LYS A 221 -2.15 -9.38 22.43
N GLN A 222 -2.69 -10.60 22.38
CA GLN A 222 -2.00 -11.83 22.77
C GLN A 222 -0.72 -12.00 21.95
N LYS A 223 0.32 -12.58 22.54
CA LYS A 223 1.51 -13.01 21.80
C LYS A 223 1.16 -14.17 20.87
N ILE A 224 1.89 -14.36 19.78
CA ILE A 224 1.57 -15.45 18.84
C ILE A 224 1.69 -16.84 19.50
N SER A 225 2.58 -17.00 20.49
CA SER A 225 2.69 -18.23 21.29
C SER A 225 1.50 -18.48 22.22
N GLU A 226 0.80 -17.43 22.67
CA GLU A 226 -0.42 -17.51 23.49
C GLU A 226 -1.63 -17.83 22.60
N TYR A 227 -1.72 -17.17 21.45
CA TYR A 227 -2.74 -17.44 20.44
C TYR A 227 -2.65 -18.88 19.88
N ALA A 228 -1.45 -19.37 19.57
CA ALA A 228 -1.27 -20.74 19.11
C ALA A 228 -1.72 -21.79 20.15
N LYS A 229 -1.59 -21.47 21.46
CA LYS A 229 -2.07 -22.31 22.56
C LYS A 229 -3.59 -22.23 22.73
N SER A 230 -4.21 -21.05 22.59
CA SER A 230 -5.68 -20.91 22.69
C SER A 230 -6.42 -21.65 21.57
N MET A 231 -5.77 -21.84 20.42
CA MET A 231 -6.30 -22.58 19.26
C MET A 231 -6.02 -24.10 19.26
N LYS A 232 -5.51 -24.67 20.36
CA LYS A 232 -5.11 -26.09 20.43
C LYS A 232 -6.24 -27.06 20.03
N GLU A 233 -7.45 -26.83 20.56
CA GLU A 233 -8.64 -27.67 20.36
C GLU A 233 -9.31 -27.53 18.98
N ARG A 234 -8.97 -26.51 18.18
CA ARG A 234 -9.56 -26.31 16.83
C ARG A 234 -8.86 -27.18 15.79
N SER A 235 -9.44 -28.33 15.43
CA SER A 235 -8.87 -29.27 14.44
C SER A 235 -8.66 -28.68 13.03
N ASP A 236 -9.35 -27.58 12.71
CA ASP A 236 -9.28 -26.87 11.43
C ASP A 236 -7.84 -26.47 11.04
N TYR A 237 -6.99 -26.11 12.01
CA TYR A 237 -5.64 -25.55 11.80
C TYR A 237 -4.52 -26.49 12.26
N ASP A 238 -3.33 -26.32 11.70
CA ASP A 238 -2.08 -26.97 12.16
C ASP A 238 -1.05 -25.98 12.73
N SER A 239 -1.03 -24.76 12.19
CA SER A 239 -0.04 -23.74 12.52
C SER A 239 -0.59 -22.32 12.30
N PHE A 240 0.16 -21.33 12.78
CA PHE A 240 -0.24 -19.92 12.81
C PHE A 240 0.95 -19.02 12.44
N THR A 241 0.68 -17.86 11.85
CA THR A 241 1.70 -16.82 11.60
C THR A 241 1.13 -15.43 11.83
N LYS A 242 2.02 -14.44 11.99
CA LYS A 242 1.64 -13.03 12.09
C LYS A 242 1.13 -12.54 10.73
N CYS A 243 -0.04 -11.92 10.69
CA CYS A 243 -0.61 -11.32 9.48
C CYS A 243 -1.05 -9.88 9.78
N CYS A 244 -0.12 -9.10 10.32
CA CYS A 244 -0.34 -7.78 10.91
C CYS A 244 -0.97 -6.77 9.95
N ASP A 245 -0.87 -6.99 8.63
CA ASP A 245 -1.51 -6.19 7.59
C ASP A 245 -3.00 -6.51 7.35
N GLY A 246 -3.57 -7.49 8.05
CA GLY A 246 -4.97 -7.92 7.93
C GLY A 246 -5.30 -8.57 6.59
N LYS A 247 -4.32 -9.18 5.89
CA LYS A 247 -4.50 -9.71 4.52
C LYS A 247 -4.23 -11.20 4.40
N MET A 248 -5.18 -11.87 3.77
CA MET A 248 -5.00 -13.21 3.20
C MET A 248 -4.44 -13.06 1.79
N LYS A 249 -3.15 -13.41 1.65
CA LYS A 249 -2.35 -13.38 0.42
C LYS A 249 -1.19 -14.38 0.55
N ASP A 250 -0.60 -14.80 -0.56
CA ASP A 250 0.61 -15.62 -0.55
C ASP A 250 1.75 -14.96 0.25
N ARG A 251 2.49 -15.75 1.04
CA ARG A 251 3.67 -15.29 1.81
C ARG A 251 4.85 -16.22 1.55
N LYS A 252 6.03 -15.65 1.27
CA LYS A 252 7.29 -16.38 1.11
C LYS A 252 8.16 -16.19 2.35
N LYS A 253 8.93 -17.22 2.71
CA LYS A 253 9.86 -17.26 3.86
C LYS A 253 9.23 -17.01 5.25
N ALA A 254 7.91 -17.17 5.42
CA ALA A 254 7.23 -16.91 6.68
C ALA A 254 7.71 -17.82 7.84
N SER A 255 7.80 -17.26 9.05
CA SER A 255 7.91 -18.03 10.29
C SER A 255 6.51 -18.47 10.76
N VAL A 256 6.36 -19.74 11.12
CA VAL A 256 5.08 -20.31 11.60
C VAL A 256 5.28 -21.00 12.94
N VAL A 257 4.29 -20.87 13.83
CA VAL A 257 4.24 -21.61 15.11
C VAL A 257 3.14 -22.67 15.03
N SER A 258 3.48 -23.90 15.38
CA SER A 258 2.52 -24.99 15.57
C SER A 258 1.75 -24.83 16.89
N LYS A 259 0.60 -25.51 17.03
CA LYS A 259 -0.16 -25.56 18.31
C LYS A 259 0.67 -25.97 19.53
N ASN A 260 1.74 -26.74 19.32
CA ASN A 260 2.64 -27.21 20.37
C ASN A 260 3.80 -26.24 20.67
N GLY A 261 3.81 -25.04 20.07
CA GLY A 261 4.84 -24.02 20.27
C GLY A 261 6.12 -24.23 19.45
N SER A 262 6.27 -25.36 18.73
CA SER A 262 7.40 -25.56 17.80
C SER A 262 7.28 -24.59 16.63
N VAL A 263 8.38 -23.91 16.30
CA VAL A 263 8.47 -22.88 15.25
C VAL A 263 9.22 -23.43 14.05
N THR A 264 8.70 -23.17 12.85
CA THR A 264 9.38 -23.45 11.58
C THR A 264 9.53 -22.16 10.78
N ASN A 265 10.77 -21.82 10.43
CA ASN A 265 11.10 -20.62 9.68
C ASN A 265 11.10 -20.90 8.17
N ASN A 266 11.14 -19.84 7.36
CA ASN A 266 11.29 -19.91 5.90
C ASN A 266 10.18 -20.68 5.14
N LYS A 267 8.96 -20.80 5.69
CA LYS A 267 7.85 -21.46 5.00
C LYS A 267 7.33 -20.63 3.82
N SER A 268 7.02 -21.29 2.71
CA SER A 268 6.16 -20.72 1.67
C SER A 268 4.73 -21.07 2.00
N LEU A 269 3.89 -20.05 2.19
CA LEU A 269 2.47 -20.17 2.45
C LEU A 269 1.69 -19.67 1.23
N LYS A 270 0.71 -20.44 0.77
CA LYS A 270 -0.23 -19.99 -0.26
C LYS A 270 -1.52 -19.53 0.39
N SER A 271 -2.26 -18.62 -0.23
CA SER A 271 -3.66 -18.40 0.13
C SER A 271 -4.59 -18.99 -0.91
N THR A 272 -5.70 -19.57 -0.47
CA THR A 272 -6.76 -20.01 -1.40
C THR A 272 -7.56 -18.82 -1.95
N TYR A 273 -7.56 -17.69 -1.22
CA TYR A 273 -8.39 -16.52 -1.50
C TYR A 273 -7.59 -15.24 -1.22
N ASN A 274 -7.60 -14.27 -2.12
CA ASN A 274 -6.90 -13.00 -1.92
C ASN A 274 -7.88 -11.92 -1.45
N PHE A 275 -7.81 -11.53 -0.17
CA PHE A 275 -8.68 -10.49 0.40
C PHE A 275 -8.04 -9.77 1.59
N SER A 276 -8.65 -8.65 1.98
CA SER A 276 -8.31 -7.86 3.17
C SER A 276 -9.46 -7.92 4.18
N TYR A 277 -9.14 -7.64 5.45
CA TYR A 277 -10.10 -7.58 6.55
C TYR A 277 -11.39 -6.81 6.20
N MET A 278 -12.54 -7.35 6.61
CA MET A 278 -13.84 -6.75 6.35
C MET A 278 -14.15 -5.63 7.36
N ASP A 279 -14.64 -4.48 6.88
CA ASP A 279 -15.15 -3.44 7.78
C ASP A 279 -16.47 -3.90 8.43
N LEU A 280 -16.35 -4.47 9.63
CA LEU A 280 -17.46 -4.94 10.46
C LEU A 280 -18.34 -3.81 11.03
N THR A 281 -17.92 -2.54 10.89
CA THR A 281 -18.71 -1.38 11.34
C THR A 281 -19.80 -0.98 10.35
N ARG A 282 -19.72 -1.47 9.10
CA ARG A 282 -20.73 -1.25 8.06
C ARG A 282 -22.09 -1.75 8.56
N LYS A 283 -23.09 -0.87 8.52
CA LYS A 283 -24.49 -1.22 8.78
C LYS A 283 -25.14 -1.75 7.50
N CYS A 284 -25.95 -2.79 7.64
CA CYS A 284 -26.64 -3.45 6.53
C CYS A 284 -27.92 -4.10 7.06
N ASN A 285 -29.04 -3.95 6.35
CA ASN A 285 -30.34 -4.48 6.80
C ASN A 285 -30.50 -5.98 6.53
N TYR A 286 -29.65 -6.55 5.67
CA TYR A 286 -29.71 -7.94 5.24
C TYR A 286 -28.33 -8.59 5.27
N TYR A 287 -28.23 -9.69 5.98
CA TYR A 287 -27.06 -10.55 6.05
C TYR A 287 -27.36 -11.90 5.40
N CYS A 288 -26.33 -12.65 5.06
CA CYS A 288 -26.49 -14.03 4.59
C CYS A 288 -25.82 -14.97 5.56
N GLY A 289 -26.55 -16.00 5.98
CA GLY A 289 -25.99 -17.12 6.70
C GLY A 289 -25.63 -18.25 5.74
N PHE A 290 -24.41 -18.75 5.84
CA PHE A 290 -23.90 -19.90 5.11
C PHE A 290 -24.04 -21.15 5.99
N ASN A 291 -24.86 -22.10 5.56
CA ASN A 291 -24.94 -23.42 6.16
C ASN A 291 -23.92 -24.34 5.46
N GLU A 292 -22.97 -24.85 6.24
CA GLU A 292 -21.85 -25.64 5.73
C GLU A 292 -22.26 -27.07 5.36
N ASP A 293 -23.17 -27.65 6.15
CA ASP A 293 -23.55 -29.07 6.09
C ASP A 293 -24.34 -29.41 4.82
N ASN A 294 -25.23 -28.50 4.40
CA ASN A 294 -26.05 -28.65 3.20
C ASN A 294 -25.70 -27.66 2.08
N LYS A 295 -24.62 -26.88 2.24
CA LYS A 295 -24.13 -25.89 1.27
C LYS A 295 -25.22 -24.94 0.78
N THR A 296 -25.94 -24.31 1.70
CA THR A 296 -26.95 -23.29 1.34
C THR A 296 -26.73 -21.94 1.97
N ILE A 297 -27.20 -20.90 1.25
CA ILE A 297 -27.20 -19.51 1.69
C ILE A 297 -28.65 -19.11 2.00
N SER A 298 -28.90 -18.56 3.19
CA SER A 298 -30.21 -17.98 3.57
C SER A 298 -30.08 -16.51 3.94
N PHE A 299 -31.13 -15.73 3.70
CA PHE A 299 -31.15 -14.29 3.96
C PHE A 299 -31.70 -14.01 5.36
N ILE A 300 -31.06 -13.08 6.06
CA ILE A 300 -31.34 -12.76 7.46
C ILE A 300 -31.59 -11.27 7.58
N ASN A 301 -32.79 -10.88 7.99
CA ASN A 301 -33.17 -9.50 8.26
C ASN A 301 -33.04 -9.23 9.77
N THR A 302 -32.07 -8.41 10.15
CA THR A 302 -31.86 -7.97 11.53
C THR A 302 -31.19 -6.59 11.57
N SER A 303 -31.46 -5.83 12.63
CA SER A 303 -30.79 -4.56 12.95
C SER A 303 -29.46 -4.74 13.72
N ASP A 304 -29.11 -5.98 14.08
CA ASP A 304 -27.81 -6.31 14.66
C ASP A 304 -26.65 -5.98 13.69
N ASN A 305 -25.43 -5.77 14.21
CA ASN A 305 -24.22 -5.78 13.38
C ASN A 305 -23.84 -7.22 12.95
N LEU A 306 -22.93 -7.37 11.97
CA LEU A 306 -22.58 -8.65 11.38
C LEU A 306 -22.15 -9.71 12.43
N ILE A 307 -21.34 -9.33 13.43
CA ILE A 307 -20.87 -10.24 14.48
C ILE A 307 -21.99 -10.63 15.45
N ASN A 308 -22.87 -9.70 15.82
CA ASN A 308 -24.00 -9.99 16.70
C ASN A 308 -25.04 -10.87 15.98
N ALA A 309 -25.28 -10.64 14.70
CA ALA A 309 -26.07 -11.54 13.85
C ALA A 309 -25.43 -12.94 13.79
N ALA A 310 -24.11 -13.01 13.54
CA ALA A 310 -23.38 -14.28 13.49
C ALA A 310 -23.46 -15.05 14.82
N LYS A 311 -23.37 -14.36 15.96
CA LYS A 311 -23.54 -14.95 17.30
C LYS A 311 -24.97 -15.42 17.56
N ALA A 312 -25.98 -14.66 17.14
CA ALA A 312 -27.39 -14.99 17.34
C ALA A 312 -27.81 -16.24 16.56
N TYR A 313 -27.39 -16.35 15.29
CA TYR A 313 -27.80 -17.43 14.38
C TYR A 313 -26.77 -18.57 14.24
N LYS A 314 -25.74 -18.63 15.09
CA LYS A 314 -24.65 -19.64 15.06
C LYS A 314 -25.09 -21.11 15.12
N LYS A 315 -26.34 -21.40 15.50
CA LYS A 315 -26.92 -22.76 15.50
C LYS A 315 -27.37 -23.20 14.11
N SER A 316 -27.63 -22.26 13.20
CA SER A 316 -28.20 -22.52 11.87
C SER A 316 -27.19 -22.30 10.75
N PHE A 317 -26.21 -21.42 10.96
CA PHE A 317 -25.20 -21.04 9.97
C PHE A 317 -23.82 -20.94 10.61
N LYS A 318 -22.79 -21.35 9.87
CA LYS A 318 -21.39 -21.37 10.31
C LYS A 318 -20.69 -20.05 10.03
N TYR A 319 -21.01 -19.43 8.89
CA TYR A 319 -20.40 -18.18 8.43
C TYR A 319 -21.45 -17.16 7.95
N PHE A 320 -21.08 -15.89 7.96
CA PHE A 320 -21.97 -14.76 7.67
C PHE A 320 -21.30 -13.70 6.80
N THR A 321 -22.06 -12.98 5.98
CA THR A 321 -21.56 -11.82 5.21
C THR A 321 -22.63 -10.76 4.96
N TYR A 322 -22.23 -9.61 4.42
CA TYR A 322 -23.11 -8.49 4.04
C TYR A 322 -23.86 -8.74 2.73
N CYS A 323 -25.19 -8.56 2.75
CA CYS A 323 -26.09 -8.89 1.64
C CYS A 323 -27.07 -7.76 1.32
N CYS A 324 -26.57 -6.53 1.29
CA CYS A 324 -27.39 -5.32 1.40
C CYS A 324 -28.36 -5.06 0.23
N GLU A 325 -28.27 -5.83 -0.87
CA GLU A 325 -28.98 -5.57 -2.15
C GLU A 325 -29.95 -6.70 -2.57
N ARG A 326 -30.33 -7.60 -1.64
CA ARG A 326 -31.22 -8.78 -1.85
C ARG A 326 -30.59 -9.92 -2.68
N GLU A 327 -31.43 -10.90 -3.01
CA GLU A 327 -31.11 -12.32 -3.21
C GLU A 327 -30.07 -12.65 -4.29
N SER A 328 -30.10 -11.97 -5.43
CA SER A 328 -29.27 -12.32 -6.59
C SER A 328 -27.81 -11.89 -6.47
N SER A 329 -27.45 -11.07 -5.47
CA SER A 329 -26.16 -10.35 -5.48
C SER A 329 -24.92 -11.17 -5.08
N ILE A 330 -25.06 -12.38 -4.53
CA ILE A 330 -23.94 -13.13 -3.90
C ILE A 330 -23.57 -14.44 -4.57
N LYS A 331 -24.53 -15.11 -5.20
CA LYS A 331 -24.19 -16.17 -6.14
C LYS A 331 -23.37 -15.55 -7.28
N ASP A 332 -22.43 -16.31 -7.83
CA ASP A 332 -21.60 -15.88 -8.97
C ASP A 332 -20.55 -14.79 -8.65
N ARG A 333 -20.39 -14.37 -7.37
CA ARG A 333 -19.24 -13.56 -6.93
C ARG A 333 -17.93 -14.34 -6.85
N GLY A 334 -17.98 -15.68 -6.90
CA GLY A 334 -16.82 -16.53 -6.66
C GLY A 334 -16.28 -16.34 -5.25
N SER A 335 -15.02 -15.93 -5.13
CA SER A 335 -14.34 -15.74 -3.85
C SER A 335 -14.89 -14.55 -3.06
N ILE A 336 -15.50 -14.83 -1.91
CA ILE A 336 -16.01 -13.81 -0.98
C ILE A 336 -15.42 -13.98 0.42
N VAL A 337 -15.43 -12.89 1.18
CA VAL A 337 -15.08 -12.88 2.60
C VAL A 337 -16.35 -13.13 3.42
N VAL A 338 -16.23 -14.00 4.42
CA VAL A 338 -17.29 -14.30 5.40
C VAL A 338 -16.69 -14.34 6.80
N VAL A 339 -17.52 -14.16 7.83
CA VAL A 339 -17.10 -14.19 9.23
C VAL A 339 -17.83 -15.25 10.03
N SER A 340 -17.15 -15.89 10.99
CA SER A 340 -17.78 -16.80 11.96
C SER A 340 -18.41 -16.04 13.13
N SER A 341 -19.15 -16.75 13.99
CA SER A 341 -19.67 -16.20 15.26
C SER A 341 -18.59 -15.66 16.21
N ASN A 342 -17.32 -16.00 15.97
CA ASN A 342 -16.20 -15.63 16.82
C ASN A 342 -15.40 -14.46 16.26
N GLY A 343 -15.80 -13.86 15.13
CA GLY A 343 -15.05 -12.79 14.46
C GLY A 343 -13.85 -13.26 13.62
N GLU A 344 -13.72 -14.58 13.43
CA GLU A 344 -12.74 -15.15 12.49
C GLU A 344 -13.23 -14.97 11.05
N GLU A 345 -12.42 -14.35 10.18
CA GLU A 345 -12.73 -14.14 8.77
C GLU A 345 -12.13 -15.23 7.89
N ILE A 346 -12.93 -15.75 6.96
CA ILE A 346 -12.61 -16.87 6.10
C ILE A 346 -12.97 -16.50 4.66
N GLY A 347 -12.14 -16.90 3.71
CA GLY A 347 -12.50 -16.86 2.30
C GLY A 347 -13.31 -18.11 1.93
N LEU A 348 -14.39 -17.95 1.17
CA LEU A 348 -15.04 -19.08 0.53
C LEU A 348 -15.45 -18.77 -0.91
N ASP A 349 -15.54 -19.81 -1.72
CA ASP A 349 -16.17 -19.72 -3.03
C ASP A 349 -17.70 -19.84 -2.86
N SER A 350 -18.38 -18.71 -3.05
CA SER A 350 -19.84 -18.59 -3.02
C SER A 350 -20.54 -19.47 -4.06
N ASN A 351 -19.86 -19.81 -5.16
CA ASN A 351 -20.40 -20.65 -6.23
C ASN A 351 -20.64 -22.10 -5.79
N LEU A 352 -20.03 -22.53 -4.67
CA LEU A 352 -20.23 -23.85 -4.08
C LEU A 352 -21.52 -23.97 -3.24
N TYR A 353 -22.33 -22.90 -3.15
CA TYR A 353 -23.53 -22.86 -2.31
C TYR A 353 -24.79 -22.52 -3.13
N THR A 354 -25.92 -23.11 -2.73
CA THR A 354 -27.23 -22.84 -3.33
C THR A 354 -28.04 -21.86 -2.48
N ILE A 355 -28.61 -20.82 -3.11
CA ILE A 355 -29.52 -19.90 -2.42
C ILE A 355 -30.82 -20.63 -2.05
N LYS A 356 -31.22 -20.52 -0.79
CA LYS A 356 -32.60 -20.72 -0.34
C LYS A 356 -33.19 -19.34 -0.10
N SER A 357 -34.19 -18.98 -0.91
CA SER A 357 -34.93 -17.71 -0.85
C SER A 357 -35.88 -17.67 0.35
N VAL A 358 -35.29 -17.72 1.55
CA VAL A 358 -35.94 -17.72 2.85
C VAL A 358 -35.37 -16.56 3.64
N VAL A 359 -36.23 -15.56 3.90
CA VAL A 359 -35.91 -14.42 4.77
C VAL A 359 -36.23 -14.80 6.21
N ILE A 360 -35.19 -14.87 7.05
CA ILE A 360 -35.31 -15.14 8.48
C ILE A 360 -35.29 -13.80 9.23
N SER A 361 -36.33 -13.53 10.00
CA SER A 361 -36.46 -12.33 10.83
C SER A 361 -36.57 -12.69 12.31
N LYS A 362 -36.11 -11.80 13.19
CA LYS A 362 -35.93 -12.08 14.63
C LYS A 362 -37.23 -12.18 15.45
N ASN A 363 -38.40 -11.94 14.83
CA ASN A 363 -39.71 -12.02 15.48
C ASN A 363 -40.41 -13.36 15.22
N SER A 364 -40.03 -14.40 15.98
CA SER A 364 -40.99 -15.27 16.67
C SER A 364 -40.26 -16.22 17.62
N SER A 365 -40.60 -16.15 18.91
CA SER A 365 -40.24 -17.16 19.90
C SER A 365 -41.46 -17.99 20.26
N SER A 366 -41.70 -19.08 19.55
CA SER A 366 -42.41 -20.24 20.12
C SER A 366 -42.04 -21.54 19.40
N VAL A 367 -41.99 -22.62 20.19
CA VAL A 367 -41.59 -23.97 19.78
C VAL A 367 -42.84 -24.80 19.50
N GLY A 368 -42.81 -25.66 18.48
CA GLY A 368 -43.87 -26.65 18.26
C GLY A 368 -43.59 -27.56 17.08
N SER A 369 -43.45 -28.86 17.33
CA SER A 369 -43.25 -29.88 16.28
C SER A 369 -44.57 -30.60 15.95
N SER A 370 -44.68 -31.02 14.68
CA SER A 370 -45.38 -32.23 14.22
C SER A 370 -46.78 -32.12 13.56
N LYS A 371 -46.87 -32.82 12.42
CA LYS A 371 -48.01 -33.43 11.72
C LYS A 371 -48.96 -32.61 10.81
N LYS A 372 -49.21 -33.26 9.66
CA LYS A 372 -50.26 -33.05 8.64
C LYS A 372 -51.67 -32.83 9.21
N THR A 373 -52.44 -31.95 8.55
CA THR A 373 -53.75 -32.30 7.94
C THR A 373 -54.12 -31.35 6.78
N GLU A 374 -55.10 -31.73 5.97
CA GLU A 374 -55.60 -31.02 4.77
C GLU A 374 -56.87 -30.18 5.01
N GLU A 375 -57.27 -29.42 3.97
CA GLU A 375 -58.59 -28.81 3.70
C GLU A 375 -59.09 -27.66 4.60
N LYS A 376 -59.84 -26.62 4.19
CA LYS A 376 -60.34 -26.02 2.92
C LYS A 376 -61.42 -24.98 3.37
N LYS A 377 -61.74 -23.94 2.57
CA LYS A 377 -62.92 -23.01 2.72
C LYS A 377 -62.88 -22.11 4.00
N THR A 378 -63.55 -20.94 4.17
CA THR A 378 -64.51 -20.04 3.45
C THR A 378 -64.62 -18.71 4.26
N THR A 379 -64.95 -17.49 3.81
CA THR A 379 -65.10 -16.81 2.49
C THR A 379 -65.17 -15.28 2.70
N ASN A 380 -64.65 -14.46 1.74
CA ASN A 380 -65.00 -13.03 1.54
C ASN A 380 -64.60 -12.04 2.66
N LYS A 381 -64.41 -10.72 2.45
CA LYS A 381 -64.97 -9.78 1.46
C LYS A 381 -63.94 -8.62 1.27
N LYS A 382 -63.55 -8.25 0.04
CA LYS A 382 -64.00 -7.05 -0.71
C LYS A 382 -63.93 -5.75 0.13
N THR A 383 -63.34 -4.61 -0.26
CA THR A 383 -63.08 -3.95 -1.57
C THR A 383 -62.10 -2.77 -1.25
N ALA A 384 -61.49 -1.94 -2.11
CA ALA A 384 -61.50 -1.72 -3.57
C ALA A 384 -60.24 -0.92 -3.98
N THR A 385 -59.86 -1.01 -5.28
CA THR A 385 -59.40 0.08 -6.21
C THR A 385 -58.50 1.23 -5.67
N SER A 386 -57.47 1.73 -6.37
CA SER A 386 -57.34 1.94 -7.83
C SER A 386 -55.84 2.05 -8.23
N SER A 387 -55.39 1.40 -9.31
CA SER A 387 -55.03 1.98 -10.63
C SER A 387 -53.97 3.10 -10.63
N SER A 388 -52.98 3.15 -11.53
CA SER A 388 -52.88 2.60 -12.90
C SER A 388 -51.42 2.28 -13.28
N THR A 389 -51.12 1.15 -13.93
CA THR A 389 -51.14 0.90 -15.41
C THR A 389 -50.07 1.73 -16.13
N GLN A 390 -48.86 1.20 -16.34
CA GLN A 390 -48.43 0.39 -17.51
C GLN A 390 -48.55 1.07 -18.89
N THR A 391 -47.41 1.19 -19.58
CA THR A 391 -47.18 0.89 -21.02
C THR A 391 -45.66 0.89 -21.22
N ASN A 392 -45.00 -0.26 -21.36
CA ASN A 392 -44.72 -0.96 -22.63
C ASN A 392 -43.96 -0.11 -23.65
N ASN A 393 -42.66 -0.36 -23.83
CA ASN A 393 -42.12 -0.99 -25.06
C ASN A 393 -40.59 -1.23 -25.00
N ASN A 394 -40.17 -2.43 -25.44
CA ASN A 394 -38.84 -2.86 -25.93
C ASN A 394 -37.55 -2.07 -25.60
N GLY A 395 -36.56 -2.81 -25.09
CA GLY A 395 -35.25 -2.88 -25.79
C GLY A 395 -34.12 -1.94 -25.37
N SER A 396 -33.43 -2.31 -24.27
CA SER A 396 -31.96 -2.31 -24.20
C SER A 396 -31.16 -1.04 -24.57
N ASN A 397 -31.65 0.18 -24.29
CA ASN A 397 -30.88 1.42 -24.55
C ASN A 397 -30.95 2.52 -23.47
N GLU A 398 -31.62 2.31 -22.32
CA GLU A 398 -31.88 3.36 -21.30
C GLU A 398 -30.63 4.03 -20.68
N TRP A 399 -29.44 3.47 -20.87
CA TRP A 399 -28.17 4.02 -20.38
C TRP A 399 -27.29 4.64 -21.47
N LYS A 400 -27.83 4.82 -22.68
CA LYS A 400 -27.17 5.58 -23.76
C LYS A 400 -27.73 6.99 -23.89
N CYS A 401 -26.93 7.89 -24.44
CA CYS A 401 -27.25 9.30 -24.63
C CYS A 401 -26.49 9.89 -25.82
N GLY A 402 -26.84 11.11 -26.23
CA GLY A 402 -26.26 11.78 -27.40
C GLY A 402 -27.30 12.05 -28.47
N ASN A 403 -26.88 12.60 -29.62
CA ASN A 403 -27.78 13.07 -30.68
C ASN A 403 -28.79 11.99 -31.18
N GLU A 404 -28.40 10.71 -31.17
CA GLU A 404 -29.24 9.58 -31.62
C GLU A 404 -29.99 8.84 -30.50
N HIS A 405 -29.67 9.14 -29.23
CA HIS A 405 -30.18 8.40 -28.06
C HIS A 405 -30.85 9.30 -26.99
N GLY A 406 -30.81 10.62 -27.18
CA GLY A 406 -31.46 11.59 -26.31
C GLY A 406 -30.67 11.94 -25.05
N ARG A 407 -31.39 12.48 -24.07
CA ARG A 407 -30.84 12.92 -22.78
C ARG A 407 -30.81 11.77 -21.77
N CYS A 408 -29.78 11.77 -20.93
CA CYS A 408 -29.71 10.90 -19.76
C CYS A 408 -30.85 11.17 -18.78
N PRO A 409 -31.22 10.17 -17.94
CA PRO A 409 -32.11 10.37 -16.81
C PRO A 409 -31.66 11.52 -15.89
N GLU A 410 -32.61 12.13 -15.20
CA GLU A 410 -32.35 13.30 -14.36
C GLU A 410 -31.28 13.02 -13.28
N GLY A 411 -30.34 13.95 -13.14
CA GLY A 411 -29.18 13.79 -12.27
C GLY A 411 -28.02 12.96 -12.85
N TYR A 412 -28.05 12.56 -14.13
CA TYR A 412 -26.96 11.83 -14.78
C TYR A 412 -26.25 12.64 -15.88
N CYS A 413 -24.97 12.33 -16.05
CA CYS A 413 -24.05 12.94 -16.99
C CYS A 413 -23.94 12.10 -18.27
N CYS A 414 -23.87 12.73 -19.43
CA CYS A 414 -23.65 12.03 -20.69
C CYS A 414 -22.17 12.07 -21.07
N SER A 415 -21.49 10.93 -21.01
CA SER A 415 -20.07 10.81 -21.35
C SER A 415 -19.80 11.07 -22.85
N LYS A 416 -18.54 11.35 -23.20
CA LYS A 416 -18.05 11.38 -24.60
C LYS A 416 -18.25 10.06 -25.37
N PHE A 417 -18.57 8.99 -24.67
CA PHE A 417 -18.79 7.65 -25.23
C PHE A 417 -20.28 7.34 -25.46
N ASN A 418 -21.17 8.32 -25.34
CA ASN A 418 -22.63 8.18 -25.52
C ASN A 418 -23.30 7.27 -24.46
N TYR A 419 -22.76 7.24 -23.23
CA TYR A 419 -23.34 6.54 -22.08
C TYR A 419 -23.58 7.44 -20.87
N CYS A 420 -24.65 7.16 -20.14
CA CYS A 420 -25.09 7.86 -18.94
C CYS A 420 -24.42 7.33 -17.67
N GLY A 421 -23.90 8.24 -16.84
CA GLY A 421 -23.27 7.88 -15.57
C GLY A 421 -23.16 9.05 -14.59
N LYS A 422 -22.65 8.76 -13.40
CA LYS A 422 -22.45 9.74 -12.29
C LYS A 422 -21.00 9.80 -11.79
N THR A 423 -20.07 9.10 -12.45
CA THR A 423 -18.64 9.16 -12.09
C THR A 423 -17.96 10.30 -12.83
N ALA A 424 -16.79 10.75 -12.35
CA ALA A 424 -15.98 11.76 -13.03
C ALA A 424 -15.70 11.42 -14.51
N ASP A 425 -15.52 10.13 -14.84
CA ASP A 425 -15.33 9.67 -16.24
C ASP A 425 -16.53 9.94 -17.16
N HIS A 426 -17.72 10.17 -16.58
CA HIS A 426 -18.95 10.52 -17.29
C HIS A 426 -19.30 12.02 -17.19
N CYS A 427 -18.94 12.67 -16.08
CA CYS A 427 -19.35 14.05 -15.75
C CYS A 427 -18.30 15.13 -16.08
N SER A 428 -17.02 14.75 -16.13
CA SER A 428 -15.89 15.67 -16.33
C SER A 428 -15.47 15.77 -17.81
N SER A 429 -14.16 15.80 -18.12
CA SER A 429 -13.65 16.17 -19.44
C SER A 429 -14.15 15.29 -20.61
N GLY A 430 -15.01 15.88 -21.44
CA GLY A 430 -15.71 15.24 -22.55
C GLY A 430 -17.20 14.95 -22.31
N CYS A 431 -17.75 15.31 -21.16
CA CYS A 431 -19.19 15.27 -20.94
C CYS A 431 -19.94 16.15 -21.96
N GLN A 432 -21.12 15.70 -22.41
CA GLN A 432 -21.95 16.33 -23.43
C GLN A 432 -23.12 17.10 -22.78
N PRO A 433 -23.02 18.43 -22.55
CA PRO A 433 -23.98 19.18 -21.72
C PRO A 433 -25.38 19.31 -22.32
N GLN A 434 -25.53 19.10 -23.64
CA GLN A 434 -26.85 19.01 -24.27
C GLN A 434 -27.58 17.71 -23.89
N TYR A 435 -26.85 16.64 -23.55
CA TYR A 435 -27.38 15.29 -23.36
C TYR A 435 -27.28 14.76 -21.91
N GLY A 436 -26.70 15.53 -20.99
CA GLY A 436 -26.71 15.23 -19.55
C GLY A 436 -26.36 16.46 -18.73
N ILE A 437 -26.15 16.28 -17.42
CA ILE A 437 -25.58 17.32 -16.54
C ILE A 437 -24.06 17.15 -16.54
N CYS A 438 -23.29 18.21 -16.77
CA CYS A 438 -21.83 18.18 -16.76
C CYS A 438 -21.30 19.16 -15.69
N GLU A 439 -20.16 18.81 -15.09
CA GLU A 439 -19.52 19.55 -13.99
C GLU A 439 -18.23 20.27 -14.43
#